data_AF-A0A6G8DHF6-F1
#
_entry.id   AF-A0A6G8DHF6-F1
#
_cell.length_a   1.000
_cell.length_b   1.000
_cell.length_c   1.000
_cell.angle_alpha   90.00
_cell.angle_beta   90.00
_cell.angle_gamma   90.00
#
_symmetry.space_group_name_H-M   'P 1'
#
loop_
_entity.id
_entity.type
_entity.pdbx_description
1 polymer ?
#
loop_
_entity_poly.entity_id
_entity_poly.type
_entity_poly.pdbx_seq_one_letter_code
_entity_poly.pdbx_strand_id
1 'polypeptide(L)' 'MPSSHNISRHINISEAEIRALRLRLQTEITWLSRQVEDLQGADDAPDLSLVQTYREMIFSRRALLGRIPR' A
#
# COMPACT_ATOMS: atom_id res chain seq x y z
N MET A 1 11.14 -28.24 32.81
CA MET A 1 11.73 -27.42 31.72
C MET A 1 10.62 -27.14 30.72
N PRO A 2 10.07 -25.92 30.62
CA PRO A 2 9.05 -25.61 29.62
C PRO A 2 9.75 -25.24 28.30
N SER A 3 9.55 -26.06 27.26
CA SER A 3 9.99 -25.77 25.91
C SER A 3 9.11 -24.67 25.32
N SER A 4 9.68 -23.47 25.20
CA SER A 4 9.08 -22.35 24.48
C SER A 4 8.81 -22.75 23.02
N HIS A 5 7.58 -23.15 22.74
CA HIS A 5 7.07 -23.21 21.38
C HIS A 5 6.89 -21.77 20.91
N ASN A 6 7.96 -21.24 20.31
CA ASN A 6 7.88 -20.03 19.51
C ASN A 6 7.05 -20.40 18.27
N ILE A 7 5.73 -20.29 18.38
CA ILE A 7 4.81 -20.38 17.24
C ILE A 7 4.98 -19.06 16.47
N SER A 8 6.16 -18.90 15.87
CA SER A 8 6.31 -18.08 14.69
C SER A 8 5.55 -18.83 13.61
N ARG A 9 4.26 -18.50 13.50
CA ARG A 9 3.43 -18.89 12.36
C ARG A 9 4.14 -18.33 11.13
N HIS A 10 5.03 -19.12 10.55
CA HIS A 10 5.55 -18.91 9.21
C HIS A 10 4.33 -18.97 8.30
N ILE A 11 3.68 -17.82 8.09
CA ILE A 11 2.77 -17.65 6.96
C ILE A 11 3.69 -17.83 5.78
N ASN A 12 3.65 -19.02 5.19
CA ASN A 12 4.45 -19.39 4.03
C ASN A 12 3.85 -18.65 2.82
N ILE A 13 3.92 -17.31 2.85
CA ILE A 13 3.59 -16.48 1.71
C ILE A 13 4.65 -16.83 0.68
N SER A 14 4.20 -17.50 -0.37
CA SER A 14 5.08 -17.87 -1.47
C SER A 14 5.73 -16.62 -2.05
N GLU A 15 6.93 -16.77 -2.58
CA GLU A 15 7.61 -15.68 -3.27
C GLU A 15 6.73 -15.09 -4.40
N ALA A 16 5.91 -15.93 -5.03
CA ALA A 16 4.92 -15.51 -6.02
C ALA A 16 3.86 -14.58 -5.43
N GLU A 17 3.31 -14.90 -4.26
CA GLU A 17 2.35 -14.03 -3.55
C GLU A 17 3.00 -12.72 -3.07
N ILE A 18 4.26 -12.77 -2.60
CA ILE A 18 5.04 -11.57 -2.25
C ILE A 18 5.19 -10.65 -3.46
N ARG A 19 5.59 -11.20 -4.61
CA ARG A 19 5.73 -10.44 -5.86
C ARG A 19 4.39 -9.89 -6.35
N ALA A 20 3.32 -10.69 -6.28
CA ALA A 20 1.98 -10.27 -6.66
C ALA A 20 1.47 -9.13 -5.78
N LEU A 21 1.65 -9.22 -4.46
CA LEU A 21 1.29 -8.16 -3.51
C LEU A 21 2.08 -6.88 -3.78
N ARG A 22 3.38 -7.00 -4.02
CA ARG A 22 4.25 -5.87 -4.38
C ARG A 22 3.75 -5.16 -5.64
N LEU A 23 3.50 -5.91 -6.71
CA LEU A 23 2.99 -5.38 -7.97
C LEU A 23 1.63 -4.68 -7.76
N ARG A 24 0.72 -5.32 -7.02
CA ARG A 24 -0.59 -4.74 -6.72
C ARG A 24 -0.48 -3.41 -6.00
N LEU A 25 0.35 -3.32 -4.95
CA LEU A 25 0.58 -2.07 -4.22
C LEU A 25 1.15 -0.98 -5.12
N GLN A 26 2.10 -1.31 -6.00
CA GLN A 26 2.67 -0.35 -6.96
C GLN A 26 1.61 0.17 -7.94
N THR A 27 0.76 -0.71 -8.47
CA THR A 27 -0.37 -0.34 -9.34
C THR A 27 -1.35 0.56 -8.61
N GLU A 28 -1.75 0.20 -7.38
CA GLU A 28 -2.68 0.99 -6.58
C GLU A 28 -2.11 2.38 -6.23
N ILE A 29 -0.83 2.47 -5.85
CA ILE A 29 -0.15 3.75 -5.61
C ILE A 29 -0.13 4.62 -6.87
N THR A 30 0.20 4.02 -8.02
CA THR A 30 0.25 4.74 -9.30
C THR A 30 -1.12 5.27 -9.68
N TRP A 31 -2.16 4.45 -9.54
CA TRP A 31 -3.54 4.86 -9.81
C TRP A 31 -3.98 6.01 -8.89
N LEU A 32 -3.78 5.88 -7.58
CA LEU A 32 -4.13 6.93 -6.62
C LEU A 32 -3.37 8.23 -6.87
N SER A 33 -2.10 8.16 -7.25
CA SER A 33 -1.29 9.36 -7.53
C SER A 33 -1.85 10.14 -8.72
N ARG A 34 -2.25 9.44 -9.78
CA ARG A 34 -2.92 10.06 -10.94
C ARG A 34 -4.25 10.70 -10.55
N GLN A 35 -5.06 10.03 -9.73
CA GLN A 35 -6.33 10.61 -9.26
C GLN A 35 -6.12 11.90 -8.47
N VAL A 36 -5.05 11.99 -7.67
CA VAL A 36 -4.69 13.24 -6.98
C VAL A 36 -4.28 14.32 -7.99
N GLU A 37 -3.45 14.00 -8.98
CA GLU A 37 -3.03 14.92 -10.03
C GLU A 37 -4.24 15.44 -10.83
N ASP A 38 -5.15 14.56 -11.25
CA ASP A 38 -6.37 14.88 -12.00
C ASP A 38 -7.28 15.81 -11.20
N LEU A 39 -7.49 15.52 -9.90
CA LEU A 39 -8.33 16.35 -9.02
C LEU A 39 -7.71 17.72 -8.77
N GLN A 40 -6.39 17.84 -8.72
CA GLN A 40 -5.69 19.10 -8.52
C GLN A 40 -5.58 19.96 -9.79
N GLY A 41 -5.67 19.33 -10.97
CA GLY A 41 -5.64 20.00 -12.27
C GLY A 41 -7.01 20.44 -12.80
N ALA A 42 -8.10 20.11 -12.11
CA ALA A 42 -9.44 20.58 -12.48
C ALA A 42 -9.57 22.09 -12.23
N ASP A 43 -10.15 22.82 -13.20
CA ASP A 43 -10.42 24.27 -13.10
C ASP A 43 -11.41 24.64 -11.98
N ASP A 44 -12.12 23.64 -11.44
CA ASP A 44 -13.04 23.79 -10.31
C ASP A 44 -12.33 23.61 -8.97
N ALA A 45 -12.90 24.19 -7.91
CA ALA A 45 -12.33 24.06 -6.56
C ALA A 45 -12.18 22.57 -6.18
N PRO A 46 -10.95 22.06 -5.97
CA PRO A 46 -10.72 20.65 -5.76
C PRO A 46 -11.35 20.20 -4.43
N ASP A 47 -11.97 19.02 -4.41
CA ASP A 47 -12.43 18.39 -3.17
C ASP A 47 -11.22 18.03 -2.30
N LEU A 48 -10.87 18.94 -1.40
CA LEU A 48 -9.72 18.81 -0.51
C LEU A 48 -9.82 17.59 0.43
N SER A 49 -11.04 17.20 0.81
CA SER A 49 -11.27 16.03 1.67
C SER A 49 -10.93 14.75 0.92
N LEU A 50 -11.37 14.66 -0.34
CA LEU A 50 -11.06 13.52 -1.21
C LEU A 50 -9.57 13.44 -1.53
N VAL A 51 -8.94 14.58 -1.86
CA VAL A 51 -7.48 14.65 -2.11
C VAL A 51 -6.70 14.20 -0.88
N GLN A 52 -7.09 14.64 0.32
CA GLN A 52 -6.44 14.21 1.56
C GLN A 52 -6.60 12.71 1.80
N THR A 53 -7.80 12.17 1.55
CA THR A 53 -8.08 10.73 1.67
C THR A 53 -7.16 9.91 0.75
N TYR A 54 -7.00 10.32 -0.51
CA TYR A 54 -6.10 9.63 -1.44
C TYR A 54 -4.62 9.71 -1.02
N ARG A 55 -4.18 10.84 -0.45
CA ARG A 55 -2.83 10.98 0.09
C ARG A 55 -2.56 9.99 1.24
N GLU A 56 -3.52 9.81 2.14
CA GLU A 56 -3.42 8.84 3.24
C GLU A 56 -3.43 7.39 2.74
N MET A 57 -4.25 7.11 1.72
CA MET A 57 -4.26 5.81 1.03
C MET A 57 -2.92 5.49 0.34
N ILE A 58 -2.26 6.49 -0.26
CA ILE A 58 -0.92 6.34 -0.84
C ILE A 58 0.11 6.09 0.26
N PHE A 59 0.06 6.89 1.34
CA PHE A 59 0.99 6.77 2.46
C PHE A 59 0.95 5.37 3.09
N SER A 60 -0.24 4.87 3.41
CA SER A 60 -0.42 3.53 3.99
C SER A 60 0.11 2.41 3.08
N ARG A 61 -0.13 2.49 1.77
CA ARG A 61 0.39 1.51 0.79
C ARG A 61 1.90 1.57 0.64
N ARG A 62 2.50 2.76 0.63
CA ARG A 62 3.97 2.91 0.63
C ARG A 62 4.58 2.31 1.89
N ALA A 63 3.95 2.50 3.05
CA ALA A 63 4.38 1.89 4.30
C ALA A 63 4.28 0.35 4.26
N LEU A 64 3.22 -0.21 3.68
CA LEU A 64 3.10 -1.66 3.47
C LEU A 64 4.17 -2.17 2.50
N LEU A 65 4.37 -1.50 1.37
CA LEU A 65 5.36 -1.85 0.36
C LEU A 65 6.78 -1.88 0.95
N GLY A 66 7.12 -0.92 1.81
CA GLY A 66 8.41 -0.86 2.51
C GLY A 66 8.64 -1.99 3.51
N ARG A 67 7.59 -2.70 3.94
CA ARG A 67 7.66 -3.87 4.84
C ARG A 67 7.73 -5.19 4.09
N ILE A 68 7.51 -5.21 2.78
CA ILE A 68 7.57 -6.44 1.98
C ILE A 68 9.03 -6.86 1.78
N PRO A 69 9.41 -8.11 2.12
CA PRO A 69 10.76 -8.63 1.88
C PRO A 69 11.21 -8.47 0.42
N ARG A 70 12.49 -8.13 0.21
CA ARG A 70 13.09 -7.93 -1.12
C ARG A 70 13.35 -9.23 -1.85
#